data_AF-A0A371CLF1-F1
#
_entry.id   AF-A0A371CLF1-F1
#
_cell.length_a   1.000
_cell.length_b   1.000
_cell.length_c   1.000
_cell.angle_alpha   90.00
_cell.angle_beta   90.00
_cell.angle_gamma   90.00
#
_symmetry.space_group_name_H-M   'P 1'
#
loop_
_entity.id
_entity.type
_entity.pdbx_description
1 polymer ?
#
loop_
_entity_poly.entity_id
_entity_poly.type
_entity_poly.pdbx_seq_one_letter_code
_entity_poly.pdbx_strand_id
1 'polypeptide(L)'
;MNSPSLPESVSHSLSSTADDSKDVEGESEETDAVARMPRNEVRAEIRANMRQELFDITGILDPIGMRWTNKLFLKNIVGIYDCGLFGWPPDIPFQCLSRIKTEPLRKLLRLWNAGELRIAKLTDEQRAQAAVDPTAFLPNTTLRPPSPPPPAEHVLRVVPLVLHPVDFHDLSQRPADDPSGSAPAVLTTTVPSKKRKRKQRCDIKRARTRARRYGLGVKSPEYVYDAADPESGFERVAMPFCEALSDDYVEEFPGVVTEVEDDIEQFTEPEPEEDEIESASESWMLGERSEVDEMEDNEE
;
A
#
# COMPACT_ATOMS: atom_id res chain seq x y z
N MET A 1 11.23 -15.79 53.39
CA MET A 1 10.16 -14.78 53.27
C MET A 1 10.86 -13.45 53.04
N ASN A 2 11.10 -13.08 51.78
CA ASN A 2 11.78 -11.83 51.43
C ASN A 2 10.76 -10.87 50.82
N SER A 3 10.50 -9.78 51.52
CA SER A 3 9.63 -8.69 51.08
C SER A 3 10.36 -7.84 50.03
N PRO A 4 9.76 -7.54 48.87
CA PRO A 4 10.35 -6.63 47.90
C PRO A 4 10.18 -5.16 48.36
N SER A 5 11.31 -4.46 48.42
CA SER A 5 11.44 -3.03 48.71
C SER A 5 10.85 -2.20 47.57
N LEU A 6 9.96 -1.26 47.91
CA LEU A 6 9.38 -0.31 46.96
C LEU A 6 10.39 0.81 46.64
N PRO A 7 10.53 1.24 45.37
CA PRO A 7 11.39 2.35 45.01
C PRO A 7 10.77 3.71 45.39
N GLU A 8 11.63 4.56 45.94
CA GLU A 8 11.35 5.93 46.39
C GLU A 8 10.87 6.83 45.25
N SER A 9 9.88 7.66 45.59
CA SER A 9 9.23 8.62 44.71
C SER A 9 10.12 9.85 44.52
N VAL A 10 10.74 9.99 43.34
CA VAL A 10 11.49 11.20 42.99
C VAL A 10 10.51 12.26 42.47
N SER A 11 10.16 13.19 43.35
CA SER A 11 9.37 14.38 43.03
C SER A 11 10.25 15.40 42.28
N HIS A 12 10.14 15.43 40.95
CA HIS A 12 10.71 16.50 40.13
C HIS A 12 9.77 17.72 40.13
N SER A 13 10.21 18.78 40.80
CA SER A 13 9.60 20.11 40.76
C SER A 13 9.65 20.67 39.34
N LEU A 14 8.48 20.84 38.73
CA LEU A 14 8.32 21.55 37.46
C LEU A 14 8.49 23.05 37.71
N SER A 15 9.66 23.56 37.34
CA SER A 15 9.95 24.99 37.22
C SER A 15 9.11 25.56 36.06
N SER A 16 8.10 26.35 36.42
CA SER A 16 7.27 27.14 35.51
C SER A 16 8.11 28.27 34.91
N THR A 17 8.52 28.11 33.66
CA THR A 17 9.06 29.19 32.81
C THR A 17 7.90 29.82 32.06
N ALA A 18 7.39 30.93 32.58
CA ALA A 18 6.54 31.85 31.86
C ALA A 18 7.45 32.78 31.06
N ASP A 19 7.65 32.50 29.77
CA ASP A 19 8.08 33.54 28.83
C ASP A 19 7.90 33.06 27.37
N ASP A 20 7.58 34.04 26.53
CA ASP A 20 7.54 34.00 25.07
C ASP A 20 6.30 33.38 24.36
N SER A 21 5.23 34.18 24.33
CA SER A 21 4.04 34.00 23.47
C SER A 21 4.06 34.98 22.29
N LYS A 22 5.05 34.85 21.41
CA LYS A 22 5.08 35.50 20.09
C LYS A 22 5.24 34.41 19.03
N ASP A 23 4.54 34.58 17.90
CA ASP A 23 4.72 33.81 16.66
C ASP A 23 3.87 32.52 16.50
N VAL A 24 2.56 32.58 16.79
CA VAL A 24 1.56 31.59 16.29
C VAL A 24 0.58 32.26 15.31
N GLU A 25 1.08 33.03 14.34
CA GLU A 25 0.27 33.52 13.21
C GLU A 25 0.59 32.83 11.87
N GLY A 26 1.61 31.96 11.83
CA GLY A 26 2.03 31.28 10.60
C GLY A 26 1.20 30.06 10.19
N GLU A 27 0.54 29.38 11.12
CA GLU A 27 -0.16 28.11 10.81
C GLU A 27 -1.47 28.30 10.03
N SER A 28 -2.08 29.49 10.07
CA SER A 28 -3.36 29.70 9.39
C SER A 28 -3.25 29.77 7.87
N GLU A 29 -2.12 30.26 7.33
CA GLU A 29 -2.00 30.53 5.90
C GLU A 29 -1.79 29.25 5.08
N GLU A 30 -1.04 28.28 5.60
CA GLU A 30 -0.77 27.02 4.89
C GLU A 30 -2.04 26.19 4.68
N THR A 31 -2.96 26.19 5.65
CA THR A 31 -4.21 25.44 5.53
C THR A 31 -5.12 25.96 4.42
N ASP A 32 -4.99 27.25 4.09
CA ASP A 32 -5.80 27.93 3.10
C ASP A 32 -5.24 27.72 1.68
N ALA A 33 -3.92 27.60 1.53
CA ALA A 33 -3.29 27.19 0.29
C ALA A 33 -3.77 25.80 -0.18
N VAL A 34 -3.78 24.82 0.72
CA VAL A 34 -4.28 23.45 0.44
C VAL A 34 -5.76 23.44 0.03
N ALA A 35 -6.56 24.37 0.57
CA ALA A 35 -7.98 24.49 0.22
C ALA A 35 -8.22 24.96 -1.21
N ARG A 36 -7.27 25.68 -1.81
CA ARG A 36 -7.37 26.20 -3.19
C ARG A 36 -6.80 25.25 -4.23
N MET A 37 -5.97 24.28 -3.83
CA MET A 37 -5.34 23.34 -4.77
C MET A 37 -6.37 22.48 -5.52
N PRO A 38 -6.15 22.26 -6.84
CA PRO A 38 -6.96 21.36 -7.64
C PRO A 38 -6.73 19.91 -7.19
N ARG A 39 -7.78 19.09 -7.28
CA ARG A 39 -7.78 17.69 -6.81
C ARG A 39 -6.63 16.85 -7.34
N ASN A 40 -6.19 17.07 -8.58
CA ASN A 40 -5.13 16.28 -9.19
C ASN A 40 -3.75 16.60 -8.60
N GLU A 41 -3.54 17.86 -8.21
CA GLU A 41 -2.30 18.34 -7.60
C GLU A 41 -2.17 17.81 -6.17
N VAL A 42 -3.22 17.93 -5.36
CA VAL A 42 -3.30 17.31 -4.02
C VAL A 42 -2.97 15.81 -4.08
N ARG A 43 -3.44 15.11 -5.11
CA ARG A 43 -3.15 13.67 -5.30
C ARG A 43 -1.74 13.39 -5.79
N ALA A 44 -1.13 14.32 -6.53
CA ALA A 44 0.25 14.19 -6.97
C ALA A 44 1.18 14.39 -5.77
N GLU A 45 0.90 15.41 -4.96
CA GLU A 45 1.64 15.77 -3.76
C GLU A 45 1.62 14.67 -2.71
N ILE A 46 0.45 14.16 -2.32
CA ILE A 46 0.36 13.01 -1.38
C ILE A 46 1.19 11.81 -1.88
N ARG A 47 1.21 11.54 -3.19
CA ARG A 47 2.02 10.44 -3.76
C ARG A 47 3.51 10.77 -3.81
N ALA A 48 3.88 12.03 -3.96
CA ALA A 48 5.27 12.45 -3.89
C ALA A 48 5.76 12.24 -2.47
N ASN A 49 5.03 12.76 -1.48
CA ASN A 49 5.38 12.63 -0.07
C ASN A 49 5.46 11.17 0.39
N MET A 50 4.47 10.34 0.04
CA MET A 50 4.53 8.90 0.36
C MET A 50 5.70 8.17 -0.30
N ARG A 51 6.06 8.54 -1.54
CA ARG A 51 7.22 7.94 -2.21
C ARG A 51 8.52 8.39 -1.57
N GLN A 52 8.61 9.67 -1.21
CA GLN A 52 9.77 10.23 -0.55
C GLN A 52 9.99 9.56 0.81
N GLU A 53 8.98 9.48 1.68
CA GLU A 53 9.14 8.82 2.98
C GLU A 53 9.49 7.33 2.86
N LEU A 54 8.87 6.62 1.90
CA LEU A 54 9.25 5.23 1.63
C LEU A 54 10.71 5.13 1.15
N PHE A 55 11.15 6.05 0.31
CA PHE A 55 12.54 6.11 -0.14
C PHE A 55 13.48 6.40 1.03
N ASP A 56 13.17 7.38 1.87
CA ASP A 56 14.00 7.77 3.01
C ASP A 56 14.16 6.62 4.02
N ILE A 57 13.13 5.79 4.20
CA ILE A 57 13.16 4.64 5.12
C ILE A 57 13.85 3.41 4.50
N THR A 58 13.62 3.14 3.22
CA THR A 58 14.07 1.89 2.57
C THR A 58 15.39 2.03 1.82
N GLY A 59 15.77 3.23 1.39
CA GLY A 59 16.95 3.51 0.56
C GLY A 59 16.86 2.99 -0.88
N ILE A 60 15.70 2.48 -1.33
CA ILE A 60 15.55 1.87 -2.66
C ILE A 60 15.18 2.95 -3.68
N LEU A 61 16.09 3.26 -4.61
CA LEU A 61 15.95 4.33 -5.62
C LEU A 61 14.68 4.27 -6.47
N ASP A 62 14.15 3.08 -6.73
CA ASP A 62 12.86 2.89 -7.39
C ASP A 62 11.81 2.40 -6.39
N PRO A 63 11.25 3.30 -5.54
CA PRO A 63 10.24 2.90 -4.60
C PRO A 63 9.03 2.40 -5.39
N ILE A 64 8.70 1.11 -5.19
CA ILE A 64 7.50 0.51 -5.73
C ILE A 64 6.33 1.37 -5.25
N GLY A 65 5.73 2.12 -6.18
CA GLY A 65 4.68 3.07 -5.83
C GLY A 65 3.60 2.46 -4.95
N MET A 66 3.08 3.25 -4.01
CA MET A 66 2.13 2.83 -2.98
C MET A 66 1.03 1.93 -3.55
N ARG A 67 0.89 0.73 -2.97
CA ARG A 67 -0.10 -0.27 -3.40
C ARG A 67 -1.38 -0.14 -2.58
N TRP A 68 -2.44 0.34 -3.21
CA TRP A 68 -3.71 0.70 -2.55
C TRP A 68 -4.68 -0.46 -2.30
N THR A 69 -4.29 -1.70 -2.61
CA THR A 69 -5.12 -2.88 -2.35
C THR A 69 -4.65 -3.53 -1.06
N ASN A 70 -5.54 -3.83 -0.12
CA ASN A 70 -5.19 -4.41 1.19
C ASN A 70 -4.16 -5.56 1.08
N LYS A 71 -4.37 -6.52 0.19
CA LYS A 71 -3.44 -7.64 -0.03
C LYS A 71 -2.03 -7.20 -0.44
N LEU A 72 -1.94 -6.25 -1.37
CA LEU A 72 -0.65 -5.77 -1.87
C LEU A 72 0.02 -4.80 -0.91
N PHE A 73 -0.76 -4.01 -0.18
CA PHE A 73 -0.26 -3.17 0.89
C PHE A 73 0.39 -4.03 1.98
N LEU A 74 -0.32 -5.03 2.48
CA LEU A 74 0.21 -5.93 3.51
C LEU A 74 1.42 -6.71 3.01
N LYS A 75 1.36 -7.27 1.80
CA LYS A 75 2.51 -8.02 1.25
C LYS A 75 3.74 -7.12 1.09
N ASN A 76 3.59 -5.96 0.46
CA ASN A 76 4.75 -5.17 0.07
C ASN A 76 5.19 -4.20 1.17
N ILE A 77 4.26 -3.37 1.69
CA ILE A 77 4.60 -2.33 2.65
C ILE A 77 4.90 -2.93 4.02
N VAL A 78 4.02 -3.80 4.52
CA VAL A 78 4.20 -4.42 5.84
C VAL A 78 5.19 -5.59 5.78
N GLY A 79 5.08 -6.47 4.78
CA GLY A 79 5.88 -7.69 4.72
C GLY A 79 7.29 -7.52 4.15
N ILE A 80 7.45 -6.83 3.02
CA ILE A 80 8.77 -6.70 2.37
C ILE A 80 9.56 -5.53 2.96
N TYR A 81 8.90 -4.40 3.21
CA TYR A 81 9.57 -3.18 3.66
C TYR A 81 9.53 -2.96 5.18
N ASP A 82 8.84 -3.83 5.93
CA ASP A 82 8.63 -3.66 7.37
C ASP A 82 8.15 -2.25 7.75
N CYS A 83 7.27 -1.66 6.94
CA CYS A 83 6.76 -0.31 7.12
C CYS A 83 5.26 -0.33 7.46
N GLY A 84 4.83 0.65 8.25
CA GLY A 84 3.43 0.90 8.61
C GLY A 84 2.98 2.30 8.20
N LEU A 85 1.68 2.46 7.95
CA LEU A 85 1.06 3.76 7.72
C LEU A 85 0.30 4.17 8.99
N PHE A 86 0.80 5.19 9.70
CA PHE A 86 0.27 5.63 10.99
C PHE A 86 -0.52 6.93 10.84
N GLY A 87 -1.51 7.14 11.72
CA GLY A 87 -2.32 8.36 11.72
C GLY A 87 -3.33 8.46 10.57
N TRP A 88 -3.64 7.33 9.92
CA TRP A 88 -4.67 7.33 8.89
C TRP A 88 -6.05 7.57 9.52
N PRO A 89 -6.80 8.58 9.05
CA PRO A 89 -8.05 8.96 9.69
C PRO A 89 -9.16 7.90 9.47
N PRO A 90 -9.95 7.54 10.50
CA PRO A 90 -10.91 6.45 10.44
C PRO A 90 -12.11 6.75 9.51
N ASP A 91 -12.43 8.04 9.31
CA ASP A 91 -13.51 8.49 8.42
C ASP A 91 -13.19 8.31 6.92
N ILE A 92 -11.92 8.12 6.57
CA ILE A 92 -11.49 8.05 5.16
C ILE A 92 -11.12 6.60 4.79
N PRO A 93 -11.87 5.94 3.89
CA PRO A 93 -11.58 4.56 3.51
C PRO A 93 -10.18 4.43 2.91
N PHE A 94 -9.45 3.38 3.31
CA PHE A 94 -8.17 3.05 2.70
C PHE A 94 -8.38 2.48 1.29
N GLN A 95 -8.18 3.33 0.29
CA GLN A 95 -8.35 2.99 -1.13
C GLN A 95 -7.49 3.89 -2.01
N CYS A 96 -7.41 3.58 -3.30
CA CYS A 96 -6.67 4.41 -4.24
C CYS A 96 -7.19 5.86 -4.24
N LEU A 97 -6.27 6.82 -4.17
CA LEU A 97 -6.57 8.26 -4.10
C LEU A 97 -7.46 8.75 -5.26
N SER A 98 -7.52 8.03 -6.39
CA SER A 98 -8.46 8.33 -7.49
C SER A 98 -9.93 8.17 -7.13
N ARG A 99 -10.23 7.33 -6.15
CA ARG A 99 -11.58 7.01 -5.72
C ARG A 99 -12.04 7.89 -4.56
N ILE A 100 -11.12 8.57 -3.88
CA ILE A 100 -11.40 9.47 -2.77
C ILE A 100 -11.85 10.84 -3.32
N LYS A 101 -12.86 11.44 -2.69
CA LYS A 101 -13.36 12.79 -3.02
C LYS A 101 -12.32 13.86 -2.66
N THR A 102 -12.50 15.10 -3.14
CA THR A 102 -11.55 16.19 -2.91
C THR A 102 -11.41 16.56 -1.43
N GLU A 103 -12.51 16.71 -0.68
CA GLU A 103 -12.45 17.13 0.73
C GLU A 103 -11.64 16.16 1.62
N PRO A 104 -11.88 14.83 1.59
CA PRO A 104 -11.03 13.91 2.35
C PRO A 104 -9.57 13.89 1.89
N LEU A 105 -9.29 14.12 0.60
CA LEU A 105 -7.90 14.22 0.11
C LEU A 105 -7.17 15.43 0.70
N ARG A 106 -7.83 16.58 0.78
CA ARG A 106 -7.26 17.78 1.42
C ARG A 106 -7.01 17.55 2.90
N LYS A 107 -7.93 16.87 3.60
CA LYS A 107 -7.73 16.46 4.99
C LYS A 107 -6.50 15.54 5.14
N LEU A 108 -6.34 14.55 4.26
CA LEU A 108 -5.15 13.69 4.26
C LEU A 108 -3.86 14.49 4.06
N LEU A 109 -3.84 15.45 3.12
CA LEU A 109 -2.66 16.28 2.89
C LEU A 109 -2.35 17.16 4.12
N ARG A 110 -3.36 17.77 4.75
CA ARG A 110 -3.18 18.53 5.99
C ARG A 110 -2.61 17.68 7.13
N LEU A 111 -3.14 16.46 7.32
CA LEU A 111 -2.63 15.52 8.33
C LEU A 111 -1.19 15.09 8.02
N TRP A 112 -0.84 15.00 6.74
CA TRP A 112 0.53 14.71 6.31
C TRP A 112 1.47 15.86 6.65
N ASN A 113 1.12 17.09 6.27
CA ASN A 113 1.94 18.28 6.56
C ASN A 113 2.07 18.52 8.07
N ALA A 114 1.03 18.22 8.84
CA ALA A 114 1.06 18.25 10.30
C ALA A 114 1.93 17.14 10.91
N GLY A 115 2.38 16.14 10.13
CA GLY A 115 3.14 14.99 10.60
C GLY A 115 2.33 13.96 11.39
N GLU A 116 1.01 14.11 11.47
CA GLU A 116 0.11 13.12 12.08
C GLU A 116 0.03 11.86 11.22
N LEU A 117 -0.08 12.04 9.91
CA LEU A 117 -0.06 10.97 8.93
C LEU A 117 1.37 10.80 8.39
N ARG A 118 1.97 9.65 8.68
CA ARG A 118 3.34 9.32 8.26
C ARG A 118 3.53 7.83 8.02
N ILE A 119 4.50 7.50 7.19
CA ILE A 119 5.02 6.15 7.03
C ILE A 119 6.20 6.02 7.99
N ALA A 120 6.23 4.93 8.75
CA ALA A 120 7.32 4.66 9.67
C ALA A 120 7.69 3.18 9.65
N LYS A 121 8.96 2.89 9.92
CA LYS A 121 9.46 1.53 10.09
C LYS A 121 8.81 0.88 11.31
N LEU A 122 8.38 -0.37 11.16
CA LEU A 122 7.80 -1.16 12.23
C LEU A 122 8.90 -1.57 13.21
N THR A 123 8.61 -1.43 14.50
CA THR A 123 9.41 -2.00 15.57
C THR A 123 9.43 -3.52 15.48
N ASP A 124 10.42 -4.19 16.06
CA ASP A 124 10.54 -5.64 15.97
C ASP A 124 9.34 -6.37 16.61
N GLU A 125 8.77 -5.81 17.67
CA GLU A 125 7.53 -6.30 18.29
C GLU A 125 6.34 -6.21 17.32
N GLN A 126 6.19 -5.06 16.64
CA GLN A 126 5.16 -4.88 15.63
C GLN A 126 5.37 -5.80 14.42
N ARG A 127 6.62 -6.05 14.03
CA ARG A 127 6.95 -6.98 12.95
C ARG A 127 6.55 -8.41 13.32
N ALA A 128 6.86 -8.84 14.54
CA ALA A 128 6.40 -10.13 15.07
C ALA A 128 4.87 -10.22 15.10
N GLN A 129 4.19 -9.14 15.51
CA GLN A 129 2.72 -9.07 15.48
C GLN A 129 2.18 -9.11 14.03
N ALA A 130 2.84 -8.43 13.09
CA ALA A 130 2.45 -8.42 11.68
C ALA A 130 2.62 -9.80 11.02
N ALA A 131 3.60 -10.59 11.47
CA ALA A 131 3.76 -11.97 11.04
C ALA A 131 2.61 -12.86 11.51
N VAL A 132 2.07 -12.61 12.71
CA VAL A 132 0.92 -13.35 13.27
C VAL A 132 -0.40 -12.88 12.65
N ASP A 133 -0.65 -11.57 12.63
CA ASP A 133 -1.84 -10.96 12.04
C ASP A 133 -1.49 -9.71 11.24
N PRO A 134 -1.23 -9.85 9.93
CA PRO A 134 -0.91 -8.69 9.09
C PRO A 134 -2.12 -7.77 8.95
N THR A 135 -3.35 -8.27 9.12
CA THR A 135 -4.55 -7.46 8.89
C THR A 135 -4.76 -6.39 9.96
N ALA A 136 -4.15 -6.53 11.13
CA ALA A 136 -4.13 -5.52 12.18
C ALA A 136 -3.43 -4.21 11.75
N PHE A 137 -2.51 -4.29 10.79
CA PHE A 137 -1.73 -3.14 10.28
C PHE A 137 -2.42 -2.43 9.10
N LEU A 138 -3.66 -2.76 8.79
CA LEU A 138 -4.42 -2.02 7.80
C LEU A 138 -4.85 -0.65 8.36
N PRO A 139 -4.55 0.47 7.68
CA PRO A 139 -4.79 1.83 8.18
C PRO A 139 -6.28 2.22 8.34
N ASN A 140 -7.22 1.36 7.94
CA ASN A 140 -8.63 1.59 8.23
C ASN A 140 -9.38 0.26 8.40
N THR A 141 -9.22 -0.36 9.57
CA THR A 141 -10.03 -1.51 9.99
C THR A 141 -11.42 -1.08 10.47
N THR A 142 -11.67 0.22 10.71
CA THR A 142 -12.90 0.71 11.34
C THR A 142 -14.13 0.72 10.43
N LEU A 143 -13.97 0.71 9.11
CA LEU A 143 -15.09 0.43 8.20
C LEU A 143 -15.36 -1.07 8.04
N ARG A 144 -14.61 -1.94 8.72
CA ARG A 144 -15.08 -3.30 8.95
C ARG A 144 -16.37 -3.12 9.75
N PRO A 145 -17.54 -3.53 9.22
CA PRO A 145 -18.75 -3.55 10.04
C PRO A 145 -18.37 -4.22 11.35
N PRO A 146 -18.74 -3.64 12.52
CA PRO A 146 -18.32 -4.14 13.82
C PRO A 146 -18.51 -5.64 13.76
N SER A 147 -17.40 -6.38 13.90
CA SER A 147 -17.48 -7.84 13.87
C SER A 147 -18.64 -8.19 14.78
N PRO A 148 -19.69 -8.87 14.27
CA PRO A 148 -20.87 -9.13 15.06
C PRO A 148 -20.37 -9.68 16.40
N PRO A 149 -20.85 -9.14 17.54
CA PRO A 149 -20.36 -9.55 18.84
C PRO A 149 -20.30 -11.07 18.83
N PRO A 150 -19.16 -11.68 19.19
CA PRO A 150 -19.00 -13.12 19.11
C PRO A 150 -20.28 -13.70 19.71
N PRO A 151 -21.06 -14.50 18.94
CA PRO A 151 -22.39 -14.91 19.36
C PRO A 151 -22.20 -15.48 20.76
N ALA A 152 -22.88 -14.86 21.74
CA ALA A 152 -22.70 -15.16 23.16
C ALA A 152 -22.54 -16.66 23.28
N GLU A 153 -21.39 -17.11 23.77
CA GLU A 153 -20.85 -18.46 23.69
C GLU A 153 -21.91 -19.53 24.01
N HIS A 154 -22.81 -19.78 23.07
CA HIS A 154 -23.61 -20.96 23.06
C HIS A 154 -22.59 -21.97 22.60
N VAL A 155 -22.05 -22.70 23.58
CA VAL A 155 -21.28 -23.92 23.35
C VAL A 155 -22.16 -24.83 22.51
N LEU A 156 -22.16 -24.61 21.20
CA LEU A 156 -22.69 -25.52 20.21
C LEU A 156 -21.70 -26.66 20.24
N ARG A 157 -21.94 -27.57 21.18
CA ARG A 157 -21.31 -28.87 21.25
C ARG A 157 -21.72 -29.57 19.96
N VAL A 158 -20.91 -29.42 18.92
CA VAL A 158 -21.03 -30.22 17.71
C VAL A 158 -20.63 -31.62 18.12
N VAL A 159 -21.60 -32.37 18.66
CA VAL A 159 -21.48 -33.81 18.80
C VAL A 159 -21.53 -34.33 17.38
N PRO A 160 -20.47 -34.99 16.87
CA PRO A 160 -20.57 -35.69 15.61
C PRO A 160 -21.62 -36.77 15.80
N LEU A 161 -22.85 -36.53 15.32
CA LEU A 161 -23.84 -37.57 15.17
C LEU A 161 -23.29 -38.49 14.07
N VAL A 162 -22.56 -39.52 14.48
CA VAL A 162 -22.38 -40.71 13.68
C VAL A 162 -23.79 -41.32 13.59
N LEU A 163 -24.54 -40.93 12.56
CA LEU A 163 -25.86 -41.47 12.27
C LEU A 163 -25.67 -42.94 11.91
N HIS A 164 -25.78 -43.82 12.90
CA HIS A 164 -25.81 -45.25 12.66
C HIS A 164 -27.13 -45.55 11.93
N PRO A 165 -27.12 -46.32 10.81
CA PRO A 165 -28.32 -46.55 9.99
C PRO A 165 -29.47 -47.26 10.71
N VAL A 166 -29.28 -47.68 11.96
CA VAL A 166 -30.26 -48.39 12.78
C VAL A 166 -31.04 -47.45 13.71
N ASP A 167 -30.53 -46.24 13.99
CA ASP A 167 -31.13 -45.33 14.99
C ASP A 167 -32.23 -44.40 14.40
N PHE A 168 -32.63 -44.63 13.15
CA PHE A 168 -33.72 -43.86 12.51
C PHE A 168 -35.12 -44.26 12.99
N HIS A 169 -35.26 -45.32 13.79
CA HIS A 169 -36.57 -45.75 14.29
C HIS A 169 -37.19 -44.73 15.27
N ASP A 170 -36.37 -44.02 16.04
CA ASP A 170 -36.84 -43.04 17.02
C ASP A 170 -37.29 -41.71 16.39
N LEU A 171 -36.79 -41.37 15.19
CA LEU A 171 -37.25 -40.19 14.45
C LEU A 171 -38.61 -40.39 13.75
N SER A 172 -39.12 -41.62 13.71
CA SER A 172 -40.42 -41.94 13.10
C SER A 172 -41.60 -41.87 14.08
N GLN A 173 -41.34 -41.86 15.38
CA GLN A 173 -42.38 -41.78 16.39
C GLN A 173 -42.66 -40.32 16.74
N ARG A 174 -43.59 -39.71 16.01
CA ARG A 174 -44.25 -38.48 16.46
C ARG A 174 -45.07 -38.82 17.72
N PRO A 175 -44.77 -38.25 18.91
CA PRO A 175 -45.68 -38.36 20.04
C PRO A 175 -47.01 -37.72 19.64
N ALA A 176 -48.11 -38.45 19.82
CA ALA A 176 -49.42 -38.10 19.28
C ALA A 176 -50.17 -37.03 20.10
N ASP A 177 -49.64 -36.58 21.24
CA ASP A 177 -50.42 -35.84 22.22
C ASP A 177 -49.76 -34.50 22.59
N ASP A 178 -49.76 -33.54 21.65
CA ASP A 178 -49.57 -32.12 21.97
C ASP A 178 -50.72 -31.30 21.37
N PRO A 179 -51.72 -30.88 22.17
CA PRO A 179 -52.84 -30.04 21.70
C PRO A 179 -52.49 -28.54 21.61
N SER A 180 -51.21 -28.17 21.53
CA SER A 180 -50.80 -26.77 21.38
C SER A 180 -50.53 -26.45 19.92
N GLY A 181 -51.48 -25.75 19.31
CA GLY A 181 -51.47 -25.30 17.91
C GLY A 181 -50.30 -24.40 17.55
N SER A 182 -49.13 -24.99 17.32
CA SER A 182 -48.02 -24.37 16.61
C SER A 182 -48.10 -24.78 15.14
N ALA A 183 -48.37 -23.79 14.29
CA ALA A 183 -48.50 -23.94 12.85
C ALA A 183 -47.32 -24.73 12.25
N PRO A 184 -47.58 -25.59 11.24
CA PRO A 184 -46.53 -26.36 10.60
C PRO A 184 -45.52 -25.41 9.96
N ALA A 185 -44.26 -25.51 10.37
CA ALA A 185 -43.14 -24.87 9.71
C ALA A 185 -43.03 -25.45 8.29
N VAL A 186 -43.70 -24.81 7.35
CA VAL A 186 -43.59 -25.07 5.93
C VAL A 186 -42.14 -24.80 5.55
N LEU A 187 -41.38 -25.86 5.30
CA LEU A 187 -40.10 -25.80 4.61
C LEU A 187 -40.37 -25.21 3.22
N THR A 188 -40.37 -23.89 3.11
CA THR A 188 -40.40 -23.19 1.83
C THR A 188 -39.07 -23.46 1.15
N THR A 189 -39.05 -24.51 0.33
CA THR A 189 -38.05 -24.71 -0.69
C THR A 189 -38.10 -23.48 -1.59
N THR A 190 -37.12 -22.59 -1.43
CA THR A 190 -37.07 -21.35 -2.20
C THR A 190 -36.94 -21.73 -3.67
N VAL A 191 -38.02 -21.50 -4.41
CA VAL A 191 -38.13 -21.77 -5.83
C VAL A 191 -36.91 -21.12 -6.53
N PRO A 192 -36.14 -21.88 -7.33
CA PRO A 192 -34.96 -21.34 -7.99
C PRO A 192 -35.38 -20.15 -8.85
N SER A 193 -34.90 -18.96 -8.49
CA SER A 193 -35.24 -17.72 -9.18
C SER A 193 -34.97 -17.89 -10.68
N LYS A 194 -35.99 -17.65 -11.52
CA LYS A 194 -35.90 -17.71 -12.99
C LYS A 194 -34.64 -16.97 -13.44
N LYS A 195 -33.68 -17.72 -14.01
CA LYS A 195 -32.42 -17.17 -14.54
C LYS A 195 -32.76 -16.03 -15.50
N ARG A 196 -32.54 -14.77 -15.09
CA ARG A 196 -32.72 -13.61 -15.97
C ARG A 196 -31.79 -13.78 -17.16
N LYS A 197 -32.35 -13.84 -18.38
CA LYS A 197 -31.55 -13.80 -19.62
C LYS A 197 -30.68 -12.54 -19.56
N ARG A 198 -29.37 -12.71 -19.39
CA ARG A 198 -28.40 -11.60 -19.49
C ARG A 198 -28.57 -11.02 -20.90
N LYS A 199 -29.05 -9.77 -21.00
CA LYS A 199 -28.96 -8.98 -22.24
C LYS A 199 -27.47 -8.81 -22.52
N GLN A 200 -26.93 -9.65 -23.38
CA GLN A 200 -25.58 -9.50 -23.92
C GLN A 200 -25.52 -8.10 -24.56
N ARG A 201 -24.62 -7.24 -24.09
CA ARG A 201 -24.53 -5.88 -24.60
C ARG A 201 -24.23 -5.93 -26.10
N CYS A 202 -25.09 -5.29 -26.89
CA CYS A 202 -25.01 -5.24 -28.35
C CYS A 202 -23.76 -4.47 -28.83
N ASP A 203 -23.08 -3.75 -27.94
CA ASP A 203 -21.93 -2.90 -28.24
C ASP A 203 -20.62 -3.66 -28.46
N ILE A 204 -20.56 -4.94 -28.08
CA ILE A 204 -19.36 -5.78 -28.25
C ILE A 204 -19.05 -6.03 -29.73
N LYS A 205 -20.04 -5.90 -30.63
CA LYS A 205 -19.83 -6.05 -32.08
C LYS A 205 -19.59 -4.74 -32.83
N ARG A 206 -19.59 -3.59 -32.16
CA ARG A 206 -19.16 -2.35 -32.83
C ARG A 206 -17.65 -2.38 -32.96
N ALA A 207 -17.17 -2.61 -34.19
CA ALA A 207 -15.77 -2.47 -34.53
C ALA A 207 -15.30 -1.09 -34.05
N ARG A 208 -14.47 -1.06 -33.00
CA ARG A 208 -13.83 0.18 -32.54
C ARG A 208 -12.84 0.58 -33.62
N THR A 209 -13.23 1.50 -34.49
CA THR A 209 -12.30 2.24 -35.34
C THR A 209 -11.38 3.03 -34.43
N ARG A 210 -10.24 2.43 -34.05
CA ARG A 210 -9.13 3.20 -33.51
C ARG A 210 -8.69 4.11 -34.64
N ALA A 211 -8.89 5.42 -34.48
CA ALA A 211 -8.27 6.42 -35.33
C ALA A 211 -6.76 6.17 -35.27
N ARG A 212 -6.22 5.51 -36.29
CA ARG A 212 -4.78 5.35 -36.45
C ARG A 212 -4.25 6.76 -36.68
N ARG A 213 -3.64 7.34 -35.65
CA ARG A 213 -2.78 8.51 -35.81
C ARG A 213 -1.56 8.07 -36.62
N TYR A 214 -1.73 7.99 -37.93
CA TYR A 214 -0.61 7.94 -38.88
C TYR A 214 -0.02 9.35 -38.91
N GLY A 215 0.93 9.62 -38.03
CA GLY A 215 1.49 10.96 -37.92
C GLY A 215 2.38 11.09 -36.71
N LEU A 216 3.49 10.36 -36.74
CA LEU A 216 4.76 10.54 -36.03
C LEU A 216 5.42 9.17 -36.07
N GLY A 217 5.94 8.83 -37.25
CA GLY A 217 6.82 7.69 -37.39
C GLY A 217 7.94 7.83 -36.37
N VAL A 218 8.00 6.88 -35.45
CA VAL A 218 9.18 6.68 -34.62
C VAL A 218 10.31 6.39 -35.61
N LYS A 219 11.13 7.40 -35.88
CA LYS A 219 12.43 7.21 -36.51
C LYS A 219 13.30 6.57 -35.44
N SER A 220 13.13 5.26 -35.22
CA SER A 220 14.12 4.52 -34.46
C SER A 220 15.44 4.68 -35.20
N PRO A 221 16.53 5.12 -34.56
CA PRO A 221 17.84 5.03 -35.17
C PRO A 221 18.05 3.57 -35.58
N GLU A 222 18.45 3.39 -36.84
CA GLU A 222 18.83 2.11 -37.39
C GLU A 222 19.99 1.60 -36.54
N TYR A 223 19.69 0.65 -35.64
CA TYR A 223 20.71 -0.04 -34.85
C TYR A 223 21.50 -0.89 -35.83
N VAL A 224 22.62 -0.34 -36.31
CA VAL A 224 23.69 -1.09 -36.94
C VAL A 224 24.27 -1.97 -35.83
N TYR A 225 24.05 -3.27 -35.91
CA TYR A 225 24.73 -4.22 -35.06
C TYR A 225 26.19 -4.27 -35.50
N ASP A 226 27.08 -3.72 -34.68
CA ASP A 226 28.50 -4.01 -34.82
C ASP A 226 28.67 -5.54 -34.69
N ALA A 227 29.36 -6.12 -35.67
CA ALA A 227 29.61 -7.55 -35.73
C ALA A 227 30.29 -7.98 -34.44
N ALA A 228 29.61 -8.83 -33.67
CA ALA A 228 30.07 -9.32 -32.39
C ALA A 228 31.46 -9.95 -32.53
N ASP A 229 32.38 -9.47 -31.70
CA ASP A 229 33.71 -10.01 -31.50
C ASP A 229 33.58 -11.43 -30.89
N PRO A 230 33.97 -12.51 -31.60
CA PRO A 230 33.68 -13.89 -31.17
C PRO A 230 34.52 -14.37 -29.99
N GLU A 231 35.41 -13.55 -29.41
CA GLU A 231 36.32 -13.97 -28.33
C GLU A 231 35.85 -13.63 -26.92
N SER A 232 34.72 -12.93 -26.73
CA SER A 232 34.19 -12.70 -25.38
C SER A 232 33.48 -13.97 -24.88
N GLY A 233 34.23 -14.84 -24.22
CA GLY A 233 33.79 -16.08 -23.57
C GLY A 233 32.88 -15.87 -22.35
N PHE A 234 31.92 -14.95 -22.43
CA PHE A 234 30.83 -14.87 -21.45
C PHE A 234 29.74 -15.86 -21.88
N GLU A 235 29.77 -17.02 -21.24
CA GLU A 235 28.76 -18.07 -21.29
C GLU A 235 27.41 -17.48 -20.85
N ARG A 236 26.66 -16.91 -21.81
CA ARG A 236 25.31 -16.41 -21.59
C ARG A 236 24.39 -17.61 -21.40
N VAL A 237 24.18 -17.98 -20.14
CA VAL A 237 23.07 -18.84 -19.72
C VAL A 237 21.78 -18.13 -20.15
N ALA A 238 21.21 -18.58 -21.27
CA ALA A 238 19.95 -18.10 -21.77
C ALA A 238 18.85 -18.45 -20.75
N MET A 239 18.48 -17.49 -19.91
CA MET A 239 17.31 -17.62 -19.05
C MET A 239 16.06 -17.53 -19.92
N PRO A 240 15.26 -18.61 -20.04
CA PRO A 240 14.03 -18.58 -20.83
C PRO A 240 13.03 -17.63 -20.16
N PHE A 241 12.68 -16.60 -20.91
CA PHE A 241 11.64 -15.64 -20.57
C PHE A 241 10.27 -16.34 -20.59
N CYS A 242 9.59 -16.31 -19.44
CA CYS A 242 8.19 -16.69 -19.21
C CYS A 242 7.88 -18.20 -19.01
N GLU A 243 8.29 -18.76 -17.87
CA GLU A 243 7.59 -19.91 -17.27
C GLU A 243 7.84 -19.99 -15.75
N ALA A 244 7.24 -19.08 -14.95
CA ALA A 244 7.24 -19.21 -13.48
C ALA A 244 6.06 -18.44 -12.84
N LEU A 245 4.84 -18.88 -13.14
CA LEU A 245 3.70 -18.78 -12.23
C LEU A 245 3.18 -20.20 -11.98
N SER A 246 4.02 -21.03 -11.38
CA SER A 246 3.61 -22.27 -10.72
C SER A 246 3.86 -22.11 -9.23
N ASP A 247 2.79 -22.26 -8.47
CA ASP A 247 2.55 -21.81 -7.10
C ASP A 247 3.15 -22.73 -6.01
N ASP A 248 4.25 -23.44 -6.28
CA ASP A 248 4.80 -24.47 -5.36
C ASP A 248 6.34 -24.47 -5.30
N TYR A 249 6.99 -23.31 -5.10
CA TYR A 249 8.41 -23.28 -4.73
C TYR A 249 8.57 -23.00 -3.23
N VAL A 250 8.81 -24.07 -2.47
CA VAL A 250 9.33 -24.01 -1.10
C VAL A 250 10.83 -23.71 -1.22
N GLU A 251 11.25 -22.48 -0.90
CA GLU A 251 12.67 -22.16 -0.72
C GLU A 251 13.19 -22.89 0.53
N GLU A 252 13.78 -24.07 0.34
CA GLU A 252 14.75 -24.60 1.28
C GLU A 252 16.02 -23.75 1.17
N PHE A 253 16.22 -22.85 2.13
CA PHE A 253 17.47 -22.10 2.29
C PHE A 253 18.61 -23.09 2.54
N PRO A 254 19.63 -23.20 1.68
CA PRO A 254 20.82 -23.96 2.02
C PRO A 254 21.51 -23.24 3.19
N GLY A 255 21.72 -23.98 4.27
CA GLY A 255 22.39 -23.50 5.47
C GLY A 255 23.73 -22.86 5.12
N VAL A 256 23.84 -21.57 5.42
CA VAL A 256 25.11 -20.83 5.39
C VAL A 256 26.01 -21.47 6.45
N VAL A 257 26.93 -22.30 6.00
CA VAL A 257 28.09 -22.73 6.77
C VAL A 257 29.00 -21.52 6.91
N THR A 258 29.02 -20.96 8.10
CA THR A 258 29.92 -19.89 8.52
C THR A 258 31.30 -20.45 8.82
N GLU A 259 32.15 -20.67 7.81
CA GLU A 259 33.60 -20.78 8.00
C GLU A 259 34.32 -20.30 6.74
N VAL A 260 34.59 -19.00 6.66
CA VAL A 260 35.68 -18.45 5.85
C VAL A 260 36.37 -17.40 6.71
N GLU A 261 37.38 -17.85 7.43
CA GLU A 261 38.52 -17.03 7.82
C GLU A 261 39.29 -16.74 6.53
N ASP A 262 39.27 -15.51 6.03
CA ASP A 262 40.23 -15.07 5.02
C ASP A 262 40.64 -13.62 5.29
N ASP A 263 41.93 -13.43 5.14
CA ASP A 263 42.75 -12.31 5.60
C ASP A 263 42.28 -10.93 5.12
N ILE A 264 42.13 -10.02 6.10
CA ILE A 264 42.01 -8.58 5.85
C ILE A 264 43.40 -8.06 5.47
N GLU A 265 43.74 -8.14 4.19
CA GLU A 265 44.84 -7.36 3.64
C GLU A 265 44.51 -5.87 3.76
N GLN A 266 45.38 -5.15 4.48
CA GLN A 266 45.35 -3.69 4.62
C GLN A 266 45.46 -3.04 3.24
N PHE A 267 44.32 -2.65 2.69
CA PHE A 267 44.25 -1.80 1.50
C PHE A 267 44.59 -0.37 1.92
N THR A 268 45.89 -0.02 1.88
CA THR A 268 46.34 1.38 1.93
C THR A 268 45.85 2.09 0.67
N GLU A 269 44.83 2.94 0.83
CA GLU A 269 44.36 3.84 -0.22
C GLU A 269 45.50 4.79 -0.67
N PRO A 270 45.77 4.90 -1.97
CA PRO A 270 46.65 5.93 -2.50
C PRO A 270 45.97 7.30 -2.39
N GLU A 271 46.70 8.30 -1.89
CA GLU A 271 46.28 9.71 -1.88
C GLU A 271 45.82 10.13 -3.28
N PRO A 272 44.60 10.70 -3.43
CA PRO A 272 44.19 11.27 -4.69
C PRO A 272 44.93 12.59 -4.92
N GLU A 273 45.70 12.65 -6.01
CA GLU A 273 46.29 13.89 -6.52
C GLU A 273 45.17 14.88 -6.85
N GLU A 274 45.33 16.11 -6.38
CA GLU A 274 44.42 17.23 -6.55
C GLU A 274 44.43 17.69 -8.02
N ASP A 275 43.62 17.04 -8.86
CA ASP A 275 43.36 17.55 -10.22
C ASP A 275 42.44 18.77 -10.14
N GLU A 276 43.05 19.94 -10.36
CA GLU A 276 42.43 21.23 -10.59
C GLU A 276 41.44 21.16 -11.78
N ILE A 277 40.20 20.78 -11.51
CA ILE A 277 39.11 20.90 -12.48
C ILE A 277 38.77 22.38 -12.63
N GLU A 278 39.37 22.99 -13.65
CA GLU A 278 39.04 24.34 -14.13
C GLU A 278 37.53 24.47 -14.33
N SER A 279 36.97 25.45 -13.63
CA SER A 279 35.55 25.79 -13.66
C SER A 279 35.12 26.19 -15.07
N ALA A 280 34.38 25.32 -15.75
CA ALA A 280 33.57 25.69 -16.90
C ALA A 280 32.37 26.51 -16.41
N SER A 281 32.61 27.80 -16.18
CA SER A 281 31.59 28.82 -16.12
C SER A 281 30.92 29.00 -17.48
N GLU A 282 29.68 29.49 -17.41
CA GLU A 282 28.96 30.19 -18.47
C GLU A 282 28.22 29.39 -19.56
N SER A 283 27.01 29.89 -19.79
CA SER A 283 26.25 29.79 -21.03
C SER A 283 25.32 28.59 -21.19
N TRP A 284 24.26 28.57 -20.38
CA TRP A 284 22.97 28.12 -20.89
C TRP A 284 22.06 29.33 -21.07
N MET A 285 22.03 29.73 -22.34
CA MET A 285 21.21 30.76 -22.97
C MET A 285 19.87 31.03 -22.26
N LEU A 286 19.67 32.30 -21.95
CA LEU A 286 18.35 32.91 -21.82
C LEU A 286 17.60 32.72 -23.14
N GLY A 287 16.70 31.74 -23.19
CA GLY A 287 15.69 31.66 -24.23
C GLY A 287 14.67 32.78 -24.00
N GLU A 288 14.86 33.89 -24.70
CA GLU A 288 13.89 34.98 -24.81
C GLU A 288 12.52 34.41 -25.18
N ARG A 289 11.59 34.49 -24.24
CA ARG A 289 10.21 34.09 -24.42
C ARG A 289 9.52 35.24 -25.15
N SER A 290 9.30 35.06 -26.44
CA SER A 290 8.64 36.02 -27.32
C SER A 290 7.28 36.44 -26.74
N GLU A 291 7.20 37.73 -26.49
CA GLU A 291 6.02 38.57 -26.33
C GLU A 291 5.05 38.28 -27.49
N VAL A 292 3.90 37.69 -27.18
CA VAL A 292 2.81 37.51 -28.15
C VAL A 292 1.94 38.74 -28.06
N ASP A 293 2.03 39.54 -29.13
CA ASP A 293 1.15 40.67 -29.45
C ASP A 293 -0.33 40.35 -29.21
N GLU A 294 -0.95 41.18 -28.36
CA GLU A 294 -2.40 41.30 -28.25
C GLU A 294 -2.91 42.06 -29.49
N MET A 295 -3.41 41.33 -30.50
CA MET A 295 -4.25 41.93 -31.54
C MET A 295 -5.66 42.15 -30.97
N GLU A 296 -5.89 43.37 -30.49
CA GLU A 296 -7.23 43.94 -30.34
C GLU A 296 -7.84 44.17 -31.73
N ASP A 297 -8.64 43.22 -32.21
CA ASP A 297 -9.56 43.47 -33.32
C ASP A 297 -10.75 44.29 -32.82
N ASN A 298 -10.60 45.60 -33.00
CA ASN A 298 -11.63 46.63 -32.92
C ASN A 298 -12.06 46.98 -34.35
N GLU A 299 -13.30 46.66 -34.74
CA GLU A 299 -14.08 47.27 -35.85
C GLU A 299 -15.44 46.55 -35.89
N GLU A 300 -16.52 47.13 -35.34
CA GLU A 300 -17.49 48.08 -35.92
C GLU A 300 -18.83 47.38 -36.26
#